data_AF-A0A955BP04-F1
#
_entry.id   AF-A0A955BP04-F1
#
_cell.length_a   1.000
_cell.length_b   1.000
_cell.length_c   1.000
_cell.angle_alpha   90.00
_cell.angle_beta   90.00
_cell.angle_gamma   90.00
#
_symmetry.space_group_name_H-M   'P 1'
#
loop_
_entity.id
_entity.type
_entity.pdbx_description
1 polymer ?
#
loop_
_entity_poly.entity_id
_entity_poly.type
_entity_poly.pdbx_seq_one_letter_code
_entity_poly.pdbx_strand_id
1 'polypeptide(L)'
;MCKPLVRIVAAYSCWMLLAVLVAPSLCSASGSYGIDQGVSLAELLDGGFIVAGDKRFSDFDYNLAKGNLQPQDIMVTGIYDNVINGYGLLFSGDFVAGGLSSPLKYEAGLAFTVTALDPAFVISDVHLDGTINVRGTGDAQIVESFTGVNVPSLSIYEVRLNGELIASKTSDDILFPDALGVTGFRSMRVLKDINLEAGENYPFDKAEVTTFQQVFTQRPIIPEPSSFTLLLGVGASLACGMRRRLR
;
A
#
# COMPACT_ATOMS: atom_id res chain seq x y z
N MET A 1 58.27 34.39 59.90
CA MET A 1 57.01 34.75 60.59
C MET A 1 55.89 34.66 59.55
N CYS A 2 55.03 33.62 59.60
CA CYS A 2 53.61 33.65 60.03
C CYS A 2 52.76 34.65 59.21
N LYS A 3 51.64 34.35 58.53
CA LYS A 3 50.68 33.22 58.42
C LYS A 3 49.86 33.45 57.11
N PRO A 4 49.09 32.45 56.60
CA PRO A 4 48.38 32.48 55.32
C PRO A 4 46.97 33.11 55.43
N LEU A 5 46.37 33.51 54.29
CA LEU A 5 44.96 33.93 54.22
C LEU A 5 44.23 33.23 53.06
N VAL A 6 43.26 32.43 53.48
CA VAL A 6 42.31 31.62 52.71
C VAL A 6 41.00 32.39 52.51
N ARG A 7 40.40 32.36 51.31
CA ARG A 7 38.97 32.56 50.99
C ARG A 7 38.71 31.81 49.66
N ILE A 8 38.00 30.69 49.53
CA ILE A 8 36.59 30.28 49.76
C ILE A 8 35.55 31.14 49.03
N VAL A 9 34.60 30.45 48.37
CA VAL A 9 33.25 30.84 47.87
C VAL A 9 33.23 31.19 46.36
N ALA A 10 32.38 30.66 45.46
CA ALA A 10 31.23 29.75 45.52
C ALA A 10 31.13 28.92 44.23
N ALA A 11 30.80 27.63 44.38
CA ALA A 11 30.32 26.78 43.31
C ALA A 11 28.83 27.10 43.05
N TYR A 12 28.50 27.58 41.86
CA TYR A 12 27.12 27.67 41.39
C TYR A 12 26.76 26.35 40.69
N SER A 13 26.30 25.37 41.47
CA SER A 13 25.61 24.19 40.97
C SER A 13 24.17 24.60 40.61
N CYS A 14 23.99 25.02 39.35
CA CYS A 14 22.67 25.22 38.76
C CYS A 14 22.07 23.85 38.45
N TRP A 15 21.18 23.38 39.31
CA TRP A 15 20.38 22.19 39.11
C TRP A 15 19.35 22.46 38.00
N MET A 16 19.70 22.14 36.76
CA MET A 16 18.73 21.99 35.67
C MET A 16 17.89 20.73 35.95
N LEU A 17 16.76 20.91 36.65
CA LEU A 17 15.71 19.90 36.74
C LEU A 17 15.07 19.77 35.34
N LEU A 18 15.58 18.83 34.55
CA LEU A 18 14.95 18.43 33.30
C LEU A 18 13.76 17.53 33.65
N ALA A 19 12.58 18.12 33.80
CA ALA A 19 11.33 17.39 33.92
C ALA A 19 11.01 16.72 32.57
N VAL A 20 11.43 15.45 32.42
CA VAL A 20 11.01 14.60 31.31
C VAL A 20 9.54 14.25 31.55
N LEU A 21 8.65 15.03 30.93
CA LEU A 21 7.25 14.67 30.75
C LEU A 21 7.20 13.45 29.83
N VAL A 22 7.24 12.25 30.41
CA VAL A 22 6.89 11.01 29.71
C VAL A 22 5.37 11.04 29.55
N ALA A 23 4.90 11.59 28.43
CA ALA A 23 3.53 11.40 28.02
C ALA A 23 3.32 9.89 27.80
N PRO A 24 2.36 9.24 28.48
CA PRO A 24 2.00 7.88 28.13
C PRO A 24 1.38 7.92 26.73
N SER A 25 2.16 7.56 25.72
CA SER A 25 1.62 7.24 24.41
C SER A 25 0.65 6.09 24.61
N LEU A 26 -0.64 6.36 24.51
CA LEU A 26 -1.67 5.34 24.36
C LEU A 26 -1.37 4.61 23.06
N CYS A 27 -0.54 3.58 23.15
CA CYS A 27 -0.26 2.69 22.05
C CYS A 27 -1.52 1.86 21.87
N SER A 28 -2.42 2.32 21.00
CA SER A 28 -3.52 1.48 20.52
C SER A 28 -2.88 0.22 19.95
N ALA A 29 -3.17 -0.92 20.59
CA ALA A 29 -2.69 -2.21 20.14
C ALA A 29 -3.33 -2.50 18.78
N SER A 30 -2.61 -2.15 17.71
CA SER A 30 -3.05 -2.38 16.34
C SER A 30 -3.00 -3.88 16.07
N GLY A 31 -4.14 -4.47 15.73
CA GLY A 31 -4.24 -5.89 15.39
C GLY A 31 -3.46 -6.19 14.10
N SER A 32 -2.69 -7.27 14.11
CA SER A 32 -2.14 -7.88 12.91
C SER A 32 -3.08 -9.00 12.47
N TYR A 33 -3.62 -8.89 11.27
CA TYR A 33 -4.49 -9.92 10.70
C TYR A 33 -3.74 -10.73 9.64
N GLY A 34 -3.99 -12.04 9.61
CA GLY A 34 -3.33 -12.98 8.70
C GLY A 34 -4.05 -13.16 7.36
N ILE A 35 -3.56 -14.12 6.57
CA ILE A 35 -4.23 -14.60 5.35
C ILE A 35 -5.57 -15.25 5.71
N ASP A 36 -6.58 -15.09 4.86
CA ASP A 36 -7.95 -15.63 4.98
C ASP A 36 -8.75 -15.12 6.18
N GLN A 37 -8.23 -14.15 6.93
CA GLN A 37 -8.98 -13.44 7.97
C GLN A 37 -9.53 -12.14 7.39
N GLY A 38 -10.83 -12.13 7.12
CA GLY A 38 -11.53 -10.91 6.72
C GLY A 38 -11.67 -9.94 7.87
N VAL A 39 -11.34 -8.67 7.61
CA VAL A 39 -11.42 -7.55 8.55
C VAL A 39 -12.26 -6.45 7.93
N SER A 40 -13.06 -5.75 8.72
CA SER A 40 -13.79 -4.60 8.20
C SER A 40 -12.82 -3.46 7.84
N LEU A 41 -13.11 -2.70 6.78
CA LEU A 41 -12.28 -1.53 6.43
C LEU A 41 -12.30 -0.50 7.58
N ALA A 42 -13.40 -0.39 8.32
CA ALA A 42 -13.49 0.46 9.51
C ALA A 42 -12.38 0.17 10.56
N GLU A 43 -12.08 -1.10 10.84
CA GLU A 43 -10.99 -1.48 11.76
C GLU A 43 -9.61 -1.10 11.21
N LEU A 44 -9.42 -1.20 9.89
CA LEU A 44 -8.16 -0.83 9.25
C LEU A 44 -7.95 0.69 9.25
N LEU A 45 -9.02 1.47 9.14
CA LEU A 45 -8.99 2.93 9.25
C LEU A 45 -8.64 3.41 10.67
N ASP A 46 -8.91 2.61 11.70
CA ASP A 46 -8.51 2.88 13.10
C ASP A 46 -7.05 2.46 13.40
N GLY A 47 -6.20 2.46 12.36
CA GLY A 47 -4.77 2.14 12.46
C GLY A 47 -4.43 0.65 12.36
N GLY A 48 -5.40 -0.21 12.01
CA GLY A 48 -5.17 -1.62 11.73
C GLY A 48 -4.27 -1.86 10.51
N PHE A 49 -3.74 -3.08 10.39
CA PHE A 49 -2.96 -3.50 9.23
C PHE A 49 -3.13 -4.99 8.94
N ILE A 50 -2.97 -5.38 7.68
CA ILE A 50 -3.01 -6.79 7.25
C ILE A 50 -1.60 -7.23 6.89
N VAL A 51 -1.21 -8.43 7.32
CA VAL A 51 0.00 -9.10 6.86
C VAL A 51 -0.41 -10.32 6.03
N ALA A 52 -0.20 -10.25 4.72
CA ALA A 52 -0.41 -11.37 3.81
C ALA A 52 0.95 -11.84 3.29
N GLY A 53 1.41 -12.98 3.80
CA GLY A 53 2.69 -13.58 3.42
C GLY A 53 3.88 -12.67 3.68
N ASP A 54 4.50 -12.21 2.59
CA ASP A 54 5.72 -11.40 2.54
C ASP A 54 5.44 -9.88 2.48
N LYS A 55 4.19 -9.47 2.68
CA LYS A 55 3.73 -8.07 2.56
C LYS A 55 2.94 -7.62 3.77
N ARG A 56 3.07 -6.33 4.08
CA ARG A 56 2.24 -5.61 5.03
C ARG A 56 1.45 -4.54 4.28
N PHE A 57 0.15 -4.47 4.57
CA PHE A 57 -0.79 -3.46 4.09
C PHE A 57 -1.21 -2.58 5.27
N SER A 58 -0.96 -1.28 5.20
CA SER A 58 -1.17 -0.33 6.30
C SER A 58 -1.65 1.03 5.81
N ASP A 59 -1.87 1.96 6.74
CA ASP A 59 -2.19 3.37 6.44
C ASP A 59 -3.40 3.52 5.53
N PHE A 60 -4.45 2.74 5.82
CA PHE A 60 -5.69 2.78 5.07
C PHE A 60 -6.34 4.15 5.19
N ASP A 61 -6.93 4.60 4.10
CA ASP A 61 -7.70 5.83 4.01
C ASP A 61 -8.90 5.60 3.11
N TYR A 62 -10.02 6.23 3.42
CA TYR A 62 -11.28 6.05 2.71
C TYR A 62 -12.04 7.37 2.68
N ASN A 63 -12.51 7.74 1.49
CA ASN A 63 -13.32 8.92 1.29
C ASN A 63 -14.51 8.59 0.40
N LEU A 64 -15.72 8.84 0.89
CA LEU A 64 -16.96 8.67 0.13
C LEU A 64 -17.41 10.03 -0.41
N ALA A 65 -17.35 10.22 -1.73
CA ALA A 65 -17.82 11.43 -2.39
C ALA A 65 -19.32 11.34 -2.73
N LYS A 66 -19.76 10.18 -3.23
CA LYS A 66 -21.17 9.87 -3.52
C LYS A 66 -21.47 8.42 -3.16
N GLY A 67 -22.66 8.15 -2.65
CA GLY A 67 -23.06 6.79 -2.25
C GLY A 67 -23.51 6.72 -0.80
N ASN A 68 -23.68 5.50 -0.31
CA ASN A 68 -24.04 5.20 1.08
C ASN A 68 -23.22 4.06 1.71
N LEU A 69 -22.27 3.46 0.97
CA LEU A 69 -21.45 2.37 1.49
C LEU A 69 -20.57 2.88 2.64
N GLN A 70 -20.68 2.24 3.80
CA GLN A 70 -19.87 2.61 4.94
C GLN A 70 -18.63 1.69 5.02
N PRO A 71 -17.52 2.15 5.61
CA PRO A 71 -16.33 1.30 5.78
C PRO A 71 -16.58 -0.01 6.52
N GLN A 72 -17.54 -0.06 7.47
CA GLN A 72 -17.89 -1.30 8.16
C GLN A 72 -18.54 -2.36 7.27
N ASP A 73 -19.07 -1.95 6.11
CA ASP A 73 -19.73 -2.84 5.14
C ASP A 73 -18.75 -3.38 4.09
N ILE A 74 -17.47 -2.97 4.15
CA ILE A 74 -16.41 -3.43 3.25
C ILE A 74 -15.50 -4.38 4.03
N MET A 75 -15.44 -5.63 3.57
CA MET A 75 -14.52 -6.63 4.08
C MET A 75 -13.23 -6.63 3.26
N VAL A 76 -12.10 -6.63 3.96
CA VAL A 76 -10.76 -6.71 3.39
C VAL A 76 -10.10 -7.98 3.92
N THR A 77 -9.68 -8.84 3.01
CA THR A 77 -9.06 -10.14 3.35
C THR A 77 -7.68 -10.22 2.70
N GLY A 78 -6.67 -10.61 3.48
CA GLY A 78 -5.37 -10.96 2.90
C GLY A 78 -5.46 -12.25 2.09
N ILE A 79 -5.00 -12.24 0.85
CA ILE A 79 -5.09 -13.38 -0.07
C ILE A 79 -3.72 -13.79 -0.62
N TYR A 80 -3.64 -15.03 -1.11
CA TYR A 80 -2.57 -15.54 -1.95
C TYR A 80 -3.15 -16.01 -3.29
N ASP A 81 -2.61 -15.50 -4.39
CA ASP A 81 -2.98 -15.92 -5.73
C ASP A 81 -1.93 -16.89 -6.26
N ASN A 82 -2.37 -18.10 -6.56
CA ASN A 82 -1.50 -19.19 -7.03
C ASN A 82 -1.17 -19.13 -8.52
N VAL A 83 -1.93 -18.37 -9.32
CA VAL A 83 -1.69 -18.17 -10.75
C VAL A 83 -0.58 -17.14 -10.94
N ILE A 84 -0.70 -16.02 -10.24
CA ILE A 84 0.28 -14.92 -10.25
C ILE A 84 1.46 -15.22 -9.33
N ASN A 85 1.29 -16.14 -8.37
CA ASN A 85 2.26 -16.45 -7.32
C ASN A 85 2.62 -15.19 -6.50
N GLY A 86 1.57 -14.52 -6.00
CA GLY A 86 1.67 -13.24 -5.28
C GLY A 86 0.73 -13.15 -4.10
N TYR A 87 1.00 -12.18 -3.22
CA TYR A 87 0.16 -11.88 -2.06
C TYR A 87 -0.54 -10.53 -2.24
N GLY A 88 -1.75 -10.43 -1.71
CA GLY A 88 -2.64 -9.32 -2.03
C GLY A 88 -3.74 -9.08 -1.02
N LEU A 89 -4.68 -8.23 -1.42
CA LEU A 89 -5.91 -7.95 -0.71
C LEU A 89 -7.11 -8.26 -1.62
N LEU A 90 -8.13 -8.90 -1.06
CA LEU A 90 -9.47 -9.00 -1.62
C LEU A 90 -10.38 -8.02 -0.89
N PHE A 91 -11.05 -7.17 -1.66
CA PHE A 91 -12.09 -6.28 -1.18
C PHE A 91 -13.44 -6.87 -1.59
N SER A 92 -14.33 -7.01 -0.61
CA SER A 92 -15.68 -7.54 -0.78
C SER A 92 -16.67 -6.62 -0.10
N GLY A 93 -17.71 -6.21 -0.82
CA GLY A 93 -18.73 -5.31 -0.30
C GLY A 93 -19.81 -5.03 -1.33
N ASP A 94 -20.89 -4.39 -0.91
CA ASP A 94 -22.04 -4.07 -1.78
C ASP A 94 -21.82 -2.73 -2.49
N PHE A 95 -20.80 -2.64 -3.35
CA PHE A 95 -20.58 -1.46 -4.18
C PHE A 95 -21.66 -1.42 -5.27
N VAL A 96 -22.74 -0.68 -5.04
CA VAL A 96 -23.91 -0.67 -5.93
C VAL A 96 -24.37 0.76 -6.20
N ALA A 97 -24.53 1.08 -7.49
CA ALA A 97 -25.30 2.21 -7.98
C ALA A 97 -26.58 1.72 -8.67
N GLY A 98 -27.71 2.39 -8.42
CA GLY A 98 -29.02 2.03 -8.96
C GLY A 98 -29.77 0.91 -8.22
N GLY A 99 -30.91 0.48 -8.76
CA GLY A 99 -31.85 -0.44 -8.08
C GLY A 99 -32.70 0.25 -7.00
N LEU A 100 -33.63 -0.49 -6.38
CA LEU A 100 -34.76 0.03 -5.58
C LEU A 100 -34.43 0.93 -4.36
N SER A 101 -33.17 1.02 -3.95
CA SER A 101 -32.78 1.74 -2.73
C SER A 101 -31.37 2.33 -2.79
N SER A 102 -30.69 2.27 -3.94
CA SER A 102 -29.31 2.76 -4.07
C SER A 102 -29.27 4.04 -4.91
N PRO A 103 -28.33 4.95 -4.63
CA PRO A 103 -28.16 6.15 -5.42
C PRO A 103 -27.75 5.79 -6.86
N LEU A 104 -28.11 6.64 -7.83
CA LEU A 104 -27.74 6.42 -9.24
C LEU A 104 -26.22 6.56 -9.48
N LYS A 105 -25.50 7.20 -8.56
CA LYS A 105 -24.05 7.38 -8.64
C LYS A 105 -23.38 6.99 -7.32
N TYR A 106 -22.25 6.33 -7.44
CA TYR A 106 -21.36 5.96 -6.35
C TYR A 106 -19.95 6.40 -6.73
N GLU A 107 -19.26 7.09 -5.83
CA GLU A 107 -17.90 7.60 -6.04
C GLU A 107 -17.16 7.53 -4.70
N ALA A 108 -16.13 6.70 -4.63
CA ALA A 108 -15.33 6.52 -3.43
C ALA A 108 -13.84 6.40 -3.75
N GLY A 109 -13.03 7.04 -2.92
CA GLY A 109 -11.58 6.87 -2.89
C GLY A 109 -11.17 5.89 -1.78
N LEU A 110 -10.22 5.01 -2.10
CA LEU A 110 -9.58 4.11 -1.15
C LEU A 110 -8.07 4.21 -1.33
N ALA A 111 -7.30 4.31 -0.25
CA ALA A 111 -5.85 4.29 -0.32
C ALA A 111 -5.26 3.40 0.77
N PHE A 112 -4.06 2.87 0.51
CA PHE A 112 -3.27 2.16 1.50
C PHE A 112 -1.81 2.08 1.07
N THR A 113 -0.93 1.78 2.02
CA THR A 113 0.49 1.49 1.78
C THR A 113 0.71 -0.02 1.75
N VAL A 114 1.40 -0.52 0.72
CA VAL A 114 1.93 -1.88 0.70
C VAL A 114 3.44 -1.84 0.91
N THR A 115 3.96 -2.74 1.75
CA THR A 115 5.40 -2.83 2.08
C THR A 115 5.88 -4.27 2.02
N ALA A 116 6.97 -4.51 1.28
CA ALA A 116 7.70 -5.77 1.28
C ALA A 116 8.42 -5.96 2.62
N LEU A 117 8.17 -7.09 3.27
CA LEU A 117 8.72 -7.40 4.59
C LEU A 117 10.16 -7.94 4.52
N ASP A 118 10.50 -8.69 3.46
CA ASP A 118 11.86 -9.18 3.25
C ASP A 118 12.75 -8.06 2.65
N PRO A 119 13.83 -7.64 3.34
CA PRO A 119 14.74 -6.61 2.84
C PRO A 119 15.52 -7.02 1.59
N ALA A 120 15.59 -8.30 1.24
CA ALA A 120 16.21 -8.79 0.01
C ALA A 120 15.28 -8.76 -1.19
N PHE A 121 14.01 -8.36 -1.03
CA PHE A 121 13.00 -8.35 -2.07
C PHE A 121 12.34 -6.99 -2.23
N VAL A 122 11.77 -6.79 -3.40
CA VAL A 122 11.17 -5.54 -3.89
C VAL A 122 9.94 -5.89 -4.71
N ILE A 123 8.89 -5.07 -4.57
CA ILE A 123 7.64 -5.24 -5.32
C ILE A 123 7.93 -4.96 -6.80
N SER A 124 7.66 -5.94 -7.66
CA SER A 124 7.99 -5.89 -9.09
C SER A 124 6.78 -5.74 -9.99
N ASP A 125 5.63 -6.25 -9.55
CA ASP A 125 4.41 -6.30 -10.35
C ASP A 125 3.20 -6.12 -9.45
N VAL A 126 2.10 -5.71 -10.08
CA VAL A 126 0.79 -5.55 -9.46
C VAL A 126 -0.30 -5.90 -10.47
N HIS A 127 -1.22 -6.74 -10.03
CA HIS A 127 -2.39 -7.18 -10.79
C HIS A 127 -3.65 -6.70 -10.07
N LEU A 128 -4.61 -6.21 -10.85
CA LEU A 128 -5.92 -5.77 -10.42
C LEU A 128 -6.97 -6.61 -11.15
N ASP A 129 -7.76 -7.38 -10.41
CA ASP A 129 -8.86 -8.17 -10.94
C ASP A 129 -10.16 -7.82 -10.23
N GLY A 130 -11.30 -7.98 -10.90
CA GLY A 130 -12.59 -7.79 -10.22
C GLY A 130 -13.79 -8.35 -10.96
N THR A 131 -14.88 -8.50 -10.20
CA THR A 131 -16.19 -8.88 -10.71
C THR A 131 -17.05 -7.64 -10.80
N ILE A 132 -17.10 -7.08 -12.01
CA ILE A 132 -17.91 -5.91 -12.35
C ILE A 132 -19.12 -6.40 -13.15
N ASN A 133 -20.28 -5.82 -12.87
CA ASN A 133 -21.49 -6.10 -13.62
C ASN A 133 -22.31 -4.82 -13.79
N VAL A 134 -22.68 -4.52 -15.03
CA VAL A 134 -23.62 -3.44 -15.35
C VAL A 134 -24.85 -4.06 -16.01
N ARG A 135 -26.03 -3.74 -15.50
CA ARG A 135 -27.33 -4.13 -16.06
C ARG A 135 -28.03 -2.90 -16.61
N GLY A 136 -28.49 -2.98 -17.85
CA GLY A 136 -29.16 -1.85 -18.52
C GLY A 136 -28.14 -0.84 -19.05
N THR A 137 -28.35 0.45 -18.78
CA THR A 137 -27.40 1.52 -19.13
C THR A 137 -26.57 1.91 -17.91
N GLY A 138 -25.30 2.25 -18.10
CA GLY A 138 -24.42 2.73 -17.03
C GLY A 138 -22.96 2.36 -17.24
N ASP A 139 -22.15 2.65 -16.23
CA ASP A 139 -20.75 2.28 -16.15
C ASP A 139 -20.34 1.95 -14.71
N ALA A 140 -19.34 1.07 -14.60
CA ALA A 140 -18.64 0.81 -13.36
C ALA A 140 -17.16 0.71 -13.68
N GLN A 141 -16.34 1.39 -12.89
CA GLN A 141 -14.90 1.45 -13.08
C GLN A 141 -14.18 1.53 -11.74
N ILE A 142 -13.04 0.84 -11.68
CA ILE A 142 -12.04 1.03 -10.64
C ILE A 142 -10.75 1.44 -11.34
N VAL A 143 -10.25 2.63 -11.01
CA VAL A 143 -8.95 3.14 -11.47
C VAL A 143 -7.97 3.12 -10.32
N GLU A 144 -6.76 2.68 -10.58
CA GLU A 144 -5.69 2.65 -9.61
C GLU A 144 -4.51 3.52 -10.06
N SER A 145 -3.91 4.22 -9.11
CA SER A 145 -2.66 4.95 -9.30
C SER A 145 -1.75 4.75 -8.11
N PHE A 146 -0.47 5.07 -8.31
CA PHE A 146 0.58 4.85 -7.32
C PHE A 146 1.29 6.18 -7.06
N THR A 147 1.49 6.53 -5.80
CA THR A 147 2.20 7.77 -5.44
C THR A 147 3.70 7.56 -5.38
N GLY A 148 4.46 8.59 -5.77
CA GLY A 148 5.92 8.56 -5.72
C GLY A 148 6.58 7.75 -6.84
N VAL A 149 5.79 7.25 -7.80
CA VAL A 149 6.27 6.43 -8.91
C VAL A 149 5.65 6.91 -10.22
N ASN A 150 6.46 6.97 -11.28
CA ASN A 150 5.99 7.38 -12.61
C ASN A 150 5.64 6.15 -13.44
N VAL A 151 4.53 5.50 -13.08
CA VAL A 151 4.06 4.26 -13.71
C VAL A 151 2.61 4.47 -14.17
N PRO A 152 2.20 3.87 -15.29
CA PRO A 152 0.80 3.90 -15.73
C PRO A 152 -0.18 3.43 -14.64
N SER A 153 -1.39 3.99 -14.71
CA SER A 153 -2.53 3.55 -13.90
C SER A 153 -3.07 2.21 -14.40
N LEU A 154 -3.61 1.41 -13.46
CA LEU A 154 -4.42 0.23 -13.79
C LEU A 154 -5.90 0.61 -13.82
N SER A 155 -6.69 -0.10 -14.61
CA SER A 155 -8.14 0.05 -14.57
C SER A 155 -8.88 -1.21 -14.98
N ILE A 156 -9.96 -1.46 -14.25
CA ILE A 156 -10.99 -2.45 -14.61
C ILE A 156 -12.32 -1.73 -14.74
N TYR A 157 -13.13 -2.09 -15.73
CA TYR A 157 -14.39 -1.42 -16.00
C TYR A 157 -15.38 -2.28 -16.80
N GLU A 158 -16.65 -1.91 -16.75
CA GLU A 158 -17.70 -2.32 -17.69
C GLU A 158 -18.56 -1.10 -18.02
N VAL A 159 -18.85 -0.91 -19.31
CA VAL A 159 -19.67 0.19 -19.82
C VAL A 159 -20.77 -0.36 -20.71
N ARG A 160 -22.01 0.03 -20.43
CA ARG A 160 -23.18 -0.31 -21.24
C ARG A 160 -23.97 0.89 -21.66
N LEU A 161 -24.41 0.87 -22.91
CA LEU A 161 -25.29 1.88 -23.48
C LEU A 161 -26.52 1.20 -24.08
N ASN A 162 -27.71 1.61 -23.65
CA ASN A 162 -28.98 1.03 -24.09
C ASN A 162 -29.06 -0.50 -23.88
N GLY A 163 -28.44 -1.01 -22.81
CA GLY A 163 -28.39 -2.45 -22.50
C GLY A 163 -27.28 -3.24 -23.19
N GLU A 164 -26.63 -2.67 -24.21
CA GLU A 164 -25.56 -3.32 -24.96
C GLU A 164 -24.20 -3.10 -24.30
N LEU A 165 -23.37 -4.14 -24.28
CA LEU A 165 -21.99 -4.07 -23.78
C LEU A 165 -21.11 -3.31 -24.78
N ILE A 166 -20.64 -2.12 -24.39
CA ILE A 166 -19.78 -1.28 -25.24
C ILE A 166 -18.31 -1.60 -25.00
N ALA A 167 -17.91 -1.73 -23.74
CA ALA A 167 -16.53 -2.03 -23.37
C ALA A 167 -16.48 -2.74 -22.02
N SER A 168 -15.51 -3.64 -21.86
CA SER A 168 -15.25 -4.32 -20.59
C SER A 168 -13.77 -4.70 -20.47
N LYS A 169 -13.26 -4.60 -19.24
CA LYS A 169 -11.93 -5.05 -18.83
C LYS A 169 -12.03 -5.48 -17.37
N THR A 170 -11.90 -6.77 -17.09
CA THR A 170 -12.05 -7.32 -15.72
C THR A 170 -10.73 -7.60 -15.01
N SER A 171 -9.60 -7.44 -15.72
CA SER A 171 -8.25 -7.67 -15.22
C SER A 171 -7.29 -6.67 -15.89
N ASP A 172 -6.33 -6.17 -15.12
CA ASP A 172 -5.24 -5.30 -15.58
C ASP A 172 -3.98 -5.55 -14.75
N ASP A 173 -2.82 -5.37 -15.35
CA ASP A 173 -1.53 -5.58 -14.68
C ASP A 173 -0.47 -4.60 -15.16
N ILE A 174 0.53 -4.37 -14.30
CA ILE A 174 1.69 -3.57 -14.66
C ILE A 174 2.95 -4.08 -13.99
N LEU A 175 3.89 -4.46 -14.84
CA LEU A 175 5.27 -4.68 -14.45
C LEU A 175 5.98 -3.33 -14.23
N PHE A 176 6.51 -3.13 -13.02
CA PHE A 176 7.25 -1.92 -12.71
C PHE A 176 8.61 -1.92 -13.42
N PRO A 177 8.93 -0.85 -14.19
CA PRO A 177 10.11 -0.84 -15.05
C PRO A 177 11.42 -0.82 -14.25
N ASP A 178 12.44 -1.45 -14.83
CA ASP A 178 13.82 -1.45 -14.34
C ASP A 178 14.49 -0.12 -14.71
N ALA A 179 14.09 0.98 -14.07
CA ALA A 179 14.76 2.25 -14.25
C ALA A 179 16.08 2.24 -13.46
N LEU A 180 17.21 2.03 -14.16
CA LEU A 180 18.57 2.30 -13.66
C LEU A 180 19.11 1.35 -12.58
N GLY A 181 18.77 0.05 -12.61
CA GLY A 181 19.42 -0.95 -11.73
C GLY A 181 18.86 -1.02 -10.30
N VAL A 182 17.98 -0.09 -9.92
CA VAL A 182 17.10 -0.24 -8.75
C VAL A 182 15.75 -0.72 -9.26
N THR A 183 15.37 -1.87 -8.74
CA THR A 183 14.41 -2.76 -9.34
C THR A 183 13.21 -2.81 -8.40
N GLY A 184 12.07 -2.26 -8.79
CA GLY A 184 10.86 -2.29 -7.94
C GLY A 184 10.86 -1.37 -6.71
N PHE A 185 9.84 -1.53 -5.87
CA PHE A 185 9.59 -0.68 -4.72
C PHE A 185 9.51 -1.49 -3.44
N ARG A 186 10.20 -1.04 -2.39
CA ARG A 186 10.06 -1.67 -1.08
C ARG A 186 8.73 -1.32 -0.42
N SER A 187 8.27 -0.10 -0.63
CA SER A 187 7.00 0.41 -0.13
C SER A 187 6.40 1.36 -1.16
N MET A 188 5.09 1.30 -1.36
CA MET A 188 4.35 2.21 -2.22
C MET A 188 2.97 2.47 -1.64
N ARG A 189 2.45 3.67 -1.87
CA ARG A 189 1.07 4.01 -1.53
C ARG A 189 0.21 3.95 -2.78
N VAL A 190 -0.79 3.10 -2.70
CA VAL A 190 -1.79 2.80 -3.71
C VAL A 190 -2.99 3.71 -3.48
N LEU A 191 -3.52 4.29 -4.55
CA LEU A 191 -4.73 5.08 -4.58
C LEU A 191 -5.70 4.41 -5.54
N LYS A 192 -6.93 4.18 -5.09
CA LYS A 192 -8.02 3.63 -5.89
C LYS A 192 -9.16 4.64 -5.95
N ASP A 193 -9.71 4.80 -7.13
CA ASP A 193 -10.93 5.56 -7.39
C ASP A 193 -11.98 4.59 -7.92
N ILE A 194 -13.10 4.51 -7.21
CA ILE A 194 -14.21 3.58 -7.47
C ILE A 194 -15.40 4.42 -7.91
N ASN A 195 -15.77 4.32 -9.18
CA ASN A 195 -16.87 5.06 -9.77
C ASN A 195 -17.91 4.09 -10.36
N LEU A 196 -19.16 4.22 -9.95
CA LEU A 196 -20.28 3.47 -10.52
C LEU A 196 -21.42 4.43 -10.81
N GLU A 197 -21.98 4.33 -12.00
CA GLU A 197 -23.11 5.11 -12.46
C GLU A 197 -24.14 4.19 -13.13
N ALA A 198 -25.35 4.18 -12.58
CA ALA A 198 -26.49 3.52 -13.21
C ALA A 198 -27.26 4.51 -14.09
N GLY A 199 -27.82 4.02 -15.18
CA GLY A 199 -28.70 4.77 -16.06
C GLY A 199 -30.01 5.19 -15.39
N GLU A 200 -30.76 6.05 -16.08
CA GLU A 200 -31.97 6.68 -15.53
C GLU A 200 -33.20 5.76 -15.51
N ASN A 201 -33.13 4.55 -16.10
CA ASN A 201 -34.26 3.63 -16.14
C ASN A 201 -34.42 2.85 -14.82
N TYR A 202 -34.74 3.57 -13.76
CA TYR A 202 -34.93 3.04 -12.42
C TYR A 202 -36.18 2.15 -12.31
N PRO A 203 -36.14 0.99 -11.60
CA PRO A 203 -35.01 0.39 -10.87
C PRO A 203 -34.26 -0.68 -11.69
N PHE A 204 -34.41 -0.67 -13.02
CA PHE A 204 -33.90 -1.73 -13.89
C PHE A 204 -32.41 -1.56 -14.16
N ASP A 205 -31.94 -0.33 -14.30
CA ASP A 205 -30.52 -0.02 -14.46
C ASP A 205 -29.78 -0.17 -13.12
N LYS A 206 -28.63 -0.85 -13.16
CA LYS A 206 -27.78 -1.12 -11.99
C LYS A 206 -26.33 -1.25 -12.43
N ALA A 207 -25.41 -0.66 -11.69
CA ALA A 207 -23.98 -0.89 -11.81
C ALA A 207 -23.47 -1.43 -10.47
N GLU A 208 -22.72 -2.53 -10.48
CA GLU A 208 -22.20 -3.14 -9.27
C GLU A 208 -20.78 -3.66 -9.42
N VAL A 209 -20.03 -3.58 -8.32
CA VAL A 209 -18.79 -4.32 -8.12
C VAL A 209 -18.98 -5.18 -6.88
N THR A 210 -18.95 -6.51 -7.02
CA THR A 210 -19.14 -7.41 -5.87
C THR A 210 -17.83 -7.62 -5.13
N THR A 211 -16.76 -7.86 -5.89
CA THR A 211 -15.41 -8.05 -5.37
C THR A 211 -14.40 -7.48 -6.32
N PHE A 212 -13.28 -7.02 -5.77
CA PHE A 212 -12.06 -6.79 -6.54
C PHE A 212 -10.87 -7.16 -5.68
N GLN A 213 -9.81 -7.66 -6.31
CA GLN A 213 -8.59 -8.04 -5.65
C GLN A 213 -7.40 -7.32 -6.26
N GLN A 214 -6.37 -7.17 -5.45
CA GLN A 214 -5.10 -6.66 -5.90
C GLN A 214 -3.97 -7.52 -5.37
N VAL A 215 -3.16 -8.05 -6.28
CA VAL A 215 -2.10 -8.99 -5.98
C VAL A 215 -0.77 -8.39 -6.39
N PHE A 216 0.24 -8.53 -5.53
CA PHE A 216 1.58 -8.02 -5.78
C PHE A 216 2.57 -9.18 -5.83
N THR A 217 3.50 -9.14 -6.79
CA THR A 217 4.66 -10.04 -6.82
C THR A 217 5.91 -9.32 -6.33
N GLN A 218 6.91 -10.10 -5.95
CA GLN A 218 8.22 -9.61 -5.56
C GLN A 218 9.31 -10.32 -6.35
N ARG A 219 10.45 -9.66 -6.47
CA ARG A 219 11.68 -10.26 -6.97
C ARG A 219 12.86 -9.94 -6.06
N PRO A 220 13.93 -10.75 -6.10
CA PRO A 220 15.15 -10.44 -5.36
C PRO A 220 15.78 -9.14 -5.86
N ILE A 221 16.33 -8.36 -4.93
CA ILE A 221 17.24 -7.26 -5.26
C ILE A 221 18.52 -7.89 -5.79
N ILE A 222 18.76 -7.77 -7.10
CA ILE A 222 19.99 -8.22 -7.73
C ILE A 222 21.03 -7.10 -7.53
N PRO A 223 22.11 -7.31 -6.76
CA PRO A 223 23.15 -6.29 -6.62
C PRO A 223 23.74 -5.98 -7.99
N GLU A 224 23.91 -4.70 -8.31
CA GLU A 224 24.52 -4.32 -9.58
C GLU A 224 25.89 -5.01 -9.74
N PRO A 225 26.25 -5.51 -10.95
CA PRO A 225 27.55 -6.13 -11.20
C PRO A 225 28.74 -5.23 -10.83
N SER A 226 28.53 -3.91 -10.86
CA SER A 226 29.48 -2.89 -10.43
C SER A 226 29.88 -3.02 -8.95
N SER A 227 28.94 -3.38 -8.08
CA SER A 227 29.18 -3.53 -6.64
C SER A 227 30.09 -4.73 -6.36
N PHE A 228 29.88 -5.84 -7.07
CA PHE A 228 30.79 -6.99 -7.03
C PHE A 228 32.16 -6.65 -7.60
N THR A 229 32.20 -5.91 -8.70
CA THR A 229 33.47 -5.51 -9.34
C THR A 229 34.26 -4.56 -8.45
N LEU A 230 33.60 -3.63 -7.75
CA LEU A 230 34.23 -2.74 -6.78
C LEU A 230 34.79 -3.53 -5.59
N LEU A 231 34.01 -4.46 -5.03
CA LEU A 231 34.45 -5.28 -3.89
C LEU A 231 35.68 -6.12 -4.26
N LEU A 232 35.65 -6.77 -5.43
CA LEU A 232 36.78 -7.55 -5.95
C LEU A 232 37.98 -6.67 -6.29
N GLY A 233 37.74 -5.49 -6.87
CA GLY A 233 38.78 -4.50 -7.19
C GLY A 233 39.49 -3.98 -5.94
N VAL A 234 38.74 -3.63 -4.89
CA VAL A 234 39.30 -3.20 -3.60
C VAL A 234 40.07 -4.33 -2.94
N GLY A 235 39.52 -5.55 -2.91
CA GLY A 235 40.19 -6.74 -2.38
C GLY A 235 41.52 -7.03 -3.08
N ALA A 236 41.55 -6.99 -4.41
CA ALA A 236 42.76 -7.20 -5.21
C ALA A 236 43.81 -6.10 -4.97
N SER A 237 43.37 -4.85 -4.81
CA SER A 237 44.25 -3.70 -4.54
C SER A 237 44.95 -3.82 -3.18
N LEU A 238 44.20 -4.22 -2.14
CA LEU A 238 44.73 -4.44 -0.80
C LEU A 238 45.71 -5.63 -0.76
N ALA A 239 45.36 -6.74 -1.43
CA ALA A 239 46.24 -7.91 -1.53
C ALA A 239 47.57 -7.58 -2.23
N CYS A 240 47.54 -6.80 -3.32
CA CYS A 240 48.75 -6.32 -4.00
C CYS A 240 49.57 -5.37 -3.12
N GLY A 241 48.92 -4.47 -2.37
CA GLY A 241 49.58 -3.52 -1.47
C GLY A 241 50.32 -4.20 -0.31
N MET A 242 49.72 -5.22 0.31
CA MET A 242 50.36 -5.95 1.43
C MET A 242 51.58 -6.74 0.98
N ARG A 243 51.58 -7.29 -0.24
CA ARG A 243 52.71 -8.07 -0.77
C ARG A 243 53.97 -7.22 -1.00
N ARG A 244 53.84 -5.90 -1.21
CA ARG A 244 54.98 -4.98 -1.34
C ARG A 244 55.62 -4.58 -0.01
N ARG A 245 54.93 -4.70 1.13
CA ARG A 245 55.50 -4.38 2.46
C ARG A 245 56.28 -5.54 3.09
N LEU A 246 56.15 -6.76 2.56
CA LEU A 246 56.81 -7.97 3.07
C LEU A 246 58.09 -8.33 2.30
N ARG A 247 58.52 -7.51 1.34
CA ARG A 247 59.80 -7.59 0.65
C ARG A 247 60.63 -6.37 1.00
#